data_AF-A0A919VTM7-F1
#
_entry.id   AF-A0A919VTM7-F1
#
_cell.length_a   1.000
_cell.length_b   1.000
_cell.length_c   1.000
_cell.angle_alpha   90.00
_cell.angle_beta   90.00
_cell.angle_gamma   90.00
#
_symmetry.space_group_name_H-M   'P 1'
#
loop_
_entity.id
_entity.type
_entity.pdbx_description
1 polymer ?
#
loop_
_entity_poly.entity_id
_entity_poly.type
_entity_poly.pdbx_seq_one_letter_code
_entity_poly.pdbx_strand_id
1 'polypeptide(L)'
;MGKYFTLWSSWFAGHDMEDMKLLGMSLMWWGRLGKVAQFAGGLAVIIDILGPERVTRAGHRLSTYNAAKKFRLWARQLVGCESSNQAEATAVAHETTARNEESSGGSARRRAWPEAVRENSQADRIGTALYTLMQLLLFFAIAITPFYIADARDGDAPFQSSGYLTGLALCIILASGATAAFFSSAIRLFFLVVLFLLPLWVALSFLQLFTLALDFLAFRPTAAVLVRTSMMKWVGVLLFVMGFHFDLLAS
;
A
#
# COMPACT_ATOMS: atom_id res chain seq x y z
N MET A 1 -36.25 -19.99 -18.64
CA MET A 1 -36.09 -20.98 -17.54
C MET A 1 -35.21 -22.19 -17.92
N GLY A 2 -35.17 -22.66 -19.17
CA GLY A 2 -34.42 -23.87 -19.54
C GLY A 2 -32.93 -23.91 -19.16
N LYS A 3 -32.17 -22.83 -19.39
CA LYS A 3 -30.73 -22.78 -19.09
C LYS A 3 -30.39 -23.03 -17.62
N TYR A 4 -31.23 -22.57 -16.71
CA TYR A 4 -31.02 -22.76 -15.27
C TYR A 4 -31.23 -24.22 -14.87
N PHE A 5 -32.28 -24.85 -15.40
CA PHE A 5 -32.54 -26.27 -15.15
C PHE A 5 -31.43 -27.15 -15.74
N THR A 6 -30.88 -26.79 -16.90
CA THR A 6 -29.73 -27.49 -17.50
C THR A 6 -28.49 -27.43 -16.60
N LEU A 7 -28.18 -26.27 -16.01
CA LEU A 7 -27.08 -26.14 -15.05
C LEU A 7 -27.32 -27.02 -13.81
N TRP A 8 -28.55 -27.04 -13.31
CA TRP A 8 -28.93 -27.89 -12.19
C TRP A 8 -28.75 -29.38 -12.51
N SER A 9 -29.22 -29.84 -13.67
CA SER A 9 -29.05 -31.23 -14.09
C SER A 9 -27.58 -31.60 -14.29
N SER A 10 -26.78 -30.68 -14.84
CA SER A 10 -25.34 -30.90 -15.02
C SER A 10 -24.60 -31.00 -13.68
N TRP A 11 -25.05 -30.25 -12.66
CA TRP A 11 -24.48 -30.31 -11.32
C TRP A 11 -24.79 -31.66 -10.65
N PHE A 12 -26.04 -32.11 -10.73
CA PHE A 12 -26.42 -33.46 -10.25
C PHE A 12 -25.71 -34.59 -10.99
N ALA A 13 -25.29 -34.36 -12.23
CA ALA A 13 -24.51 -35.32 -13.02
C ALA A 13 -23.00 -35.30 -12.69
N GLY A 14 -22.55 -34.46 -11.74
CA GLY A 14 -21.15 -34.39 -11.30
C GLY A 14 -20.18 -33.83 -12.35
N HIS A 15 -20.67 -33.01 -13.29
CA HIS A 15 -19.80 -32.36 -14.28
C HIS A 15 -19.13 -31.12 -13.69
N ASP A 16 -17.86 -30.89 -14.03
CA ASP A 16 -17.13 -29.67 -13.63
C ASP A 16 -17.81 -28.41 -14.17
N MET A 17 -18.00 -27.44 -13.28
CA MET A 17 -18.77 -26.20 -13.53
C MET A 17 -17.90 -24.96 -13.74
N GLU A 18 -16.57 -25.08 -13.67
CA GLU A 18 -15.65 -23.94 -13.60
C GLU A 18 -15.80 -22.96 -14.78
N ASP A 19 -16.03 -23.48 -15.99
CA ASP A 19 -16.11 -22.69 -17.23
C ASP A 19 -17.53 -22.24 -17.60
N MET A 20 -18.55 -22.68 -16.87
CA MET A 20 -19.93 -22.35 -17.21
C MET A 20 -20.28 -20.92 -16.78
N LYS A 21 -21.00 -20.20 -17.66
CA LYS A 21 -21.43 -18.82 -17.44
C LYS A 21 -22.95 -18.75 -17.28
N LEU A 22 -23.41 -18.25 -16.13
CA LEU A 22 -24.82 -17.92 -15.89
C LEU A 22 -24.99 -16.41 -16.08
N LEU A 23 -25.89 -16.01 -16.99
CA LEU A 23 -26.13 -14.60 -17.36
C LEU A 23 -24.84 -13.84 -17.75
N GLY A 24 -23.90 -14.53 -18.41
CA GLY A 24 -22.64 -13.93 -18.88
C GLY A 24 -21.53 -13.84 -17.82
N MET A 25 -21.81 -14.17 -16.56
CA MET A 25 -20.81 -14.21 -15.48
C MET A 25 -20.46 -15.65 -15.11
N SER A 26 -19.19 -15.90 -14.75
CA SER A 26 -18.75 -17.23 -14.28
C SER A 26 -19.54 -17.66 -13.03
N LEU A 27 -19.86 -18.95 -12.94
CA LEU A 27 -20.52 -19.55 -11.77
C LEU A 27 -19.76 -19.28 -10.45
N MET A 28 -18.43 -19.11 -10.50
CA MET A 28 -17.62 -18.73 -9.34
C MET A 28 -18.07 -17.38 -8.73
N TRP A 29 -18.42 -16.40 -9.57
CA TRP A 29 -18.92 -15.09 -9.09
C TRP A 29 -20.31 -15.22 -8.46
N TRP A 30 -21.17 -16.08 -9.01
CA TRP A 30 -22.47 -16.38 -8.43
C TRP A 30 -22.34 -17.07 -7.07
N GLY A 31 -21.38 -17.98 -6.89
CA GLY A 31 -21.08 -18.57 -5.58
C GLY A 31 -20.66 -17.53 -4.54
N ARG A 32 -19.84 -16.54 -4.93
CA ARG A 32 -19.47 -15.43 -4.02
C ARG A 32 -20.67 -14.57 -3.63
N LEU A 33 -21.53 -14.24 -4.59
CA LEU A 33 -22.79 -13.54 -4.32
C LEU A 33 -23.70 -14.38 -3.41
N GLY A 34 -23.73 -15.70 -3.61
CA GLY A 34 -24.44 -16.65 -2.76
C GLY A 34 -24.00 -16.57 -1.30
N LYS A 35 -22.69 -16.60 -1.03
CA LYS A 35 -22.14 -16.47 0.34
C LYS A 35 -22.49 -15.13 0.98
N VAL A 36 -22.42 -14.03 0.23
CA VAL A 36 -22.81 -12.70 0.73
C VAL A 36 -24.30 -12.66 1.06
N ALA A 37 -25.16 -13.22 0.19
CA ALA A 37 -26.60 -13.30 0.44
C ALA A 37 -26.93 -14.20 1.64
N GLN A 38 -26.25 -15.34 1.79
CA GLN A 38 -26.41 -16.23 2.94
C GLN A 38 -26.00 -15.55 4.25
N PHE A 39 -24.87 -14.83 4.26
CA PHE A 39 -24.44 -14.05 5.42
C PHE A 39 -25.44 -12.94 5.75
N ALA A 40 -25.91 -12.18 4.76
CA ALA A 40 -26.89 -11.12 4.95
C ALA A 40 -28.23 -11.66 5.46
N GLY A 41 -28.70 -12.78 4.92
CA GLY A 41 -29.91 -13.47 5.36
C GLY A 41 -29.80 -13.96 6.80
N GLY A 42 -28.68 -14.61 7.15
CA GLY A 42 -28.39 -15.04 8.52
C GLY A 42 -28.33 -13.87 9.50
N LEU A 43 -27.66 -12.78 9.12
CA LEU A 43 -27.59 -11.56 9.92
C LEU A 43 -28.97 -10.92 10.12
N ALA A 44 -29.80 -10.87 9.08
CA ALA A 44 -31.17 -10.36 9.19
C ALA A 44 -32.01 -11.17 10.18
N VAL A 45 -31.90 -12.50 10.15
CA VAL A 45 -32.56 -13.39 11.12
C VAL A 45 -32.04 -13.15 12.55
N ILE A 46 -30.73 -13.01 12.74
CA ILE A 46 -30.14 -12.70 14.05
C ILE A 46 -30.64 -11.35 14.58
N ILE A 47 -30.70 -10.32 13.73
CA ILE A 47 -31.20 -9.00 14.10
C ILE A 47 -32.68 -9.07 14.50
N ASP A 48 -33.48 -9.86 13.78
CA ASP A 48 -34.89 -10.09 14.11
C ASP A 48 -35.05 -10.80 15.46
N ILE A 49 -34.25 -11.83 15.72
CA ILE A 49 -34.29 -12.58 17.00
C ILE A 49 -33.85 -11.69 18.17
N LEU A 50 -32.81 -10.86 17.98
CA LEU A 50 -32.32 -9.97 19.03
C LEU A 50 -33.25 -8.78 19.28
N GLY A 51 -34.03 -8.38 18.28
CA GLY A 51 -34.83 -7.17 18.29
C GLY A 51 -33.98 -5.91 18.00
N PRO A 52 -34.55 -4.91 17.30
CA PRO A 52 -33.81 -3.73 16.87
C PRO A 52 -33.22 -2.93 18.04
N GLU A 53 -33.88 -2.93 19.21
CA GLU A 53 -33.49 -2.15 20.39
C GLU A 53 -32.17 -2.63 21.01
N ARG A 54 -31.88 -3.93 20.90
CA ARG A 54 -30.61 -4.50 21.40
C ARG A 54 -29.46 -4.11 20.48
N VAL A 55 -29.71 -4.12 19.17
CA VAL A 55 -28.72 -3.71 18.16
C VAL A 55 -28.44 -2.21 18.28
N THR A 56 -29.45 -1.36 18.49
CA THR A 56 -29.21 0.09 18.70
C THR A 56 -28.46 0.35 19.99
N ARG A 57 -28.76 -0.36 21.09
CA ARG A 57 -28.01 -0.25 22.35
C ARG A 57 -26.56 -0.70 22.20
N ALA A 58 -26.32 -1.80 21.48
CA ALA A 58 -24.97 -2.26 21.17
C ALA A 58 -24.21 -1.25 20.29
N GLY A 59 -24.89 -0.71 19.28
CA GLY A 59 -24.36 0.35 18.41
C GLY A 59 -23.97 1.61 19.18
N HIS A 60 -24.83 2.08 20.10
CA HIS A 60 -24.51 3.21 20.97
C HIS A 60 -23.33 2.91 21.90
N ARG A 61 -23.22 1.70 22.44
CA ARG A 61 -22.04 1.29 23.26
C ARG A 61 -20.76 1.26 22.44
N LEU A 62 -20.83 0.81 21.18
CA LEU A 62 -19.69 0.80 20.25
C LEU A 62 -19.33 2.21 19.75
N SER A 63 -20.30 3.11 19.55
CA SER A 63 -20.02 4.50 19.14
C SER A 63 -19.49 5.35 20.30
N THR A 64 -19.94 5.08 21.53
CA THR A 64 -19.40 5.71 22.75
C THR A 64 -18.09 5.08 23.19
N TYR A 65 -17.80 3.83 22.81
CA TYR A 65 -16.45 3.33 22.70
C TYR A 65 -15.75 4.11 21.60
N ASN A 66 -15.19 5.22 22.05
CA ASN A 66 -14.55 6.26 21.28
C ASN A 66 -13.29 5.66 20.63
N ALA A 67 -13.47 4.78 19.64
CA ALA A 67 -12.41 4.02 18.99
C ALA A 67 -11.42 4.98 18.34
N ALA A 68 -11.91 6.13 17.85
CA ALA A 68 -11.10 7.26 17.43
C ALA A 68 -10.28 7.87 18.59
N LYS A 69 -10.82 7.98 19.81
CA LYS A 69 -10.07 8.46 20.98
C LYS A 69 -9.06 7.42 21.47
N LYS A 70 -9.42 6.13 21.51
CA LYS A 70 -8.51 5.04 21.91
C LYS A 70 -7.40 4.86 20.87
N PHE A 71 -7.72 4.99 19.58
CA PHE A 71 -6.74 5.00 18.49
C PHE A 71 -5.84 6.23 18.56
N ARG A 72 -6.36 7.43 18.85
CA ARG A 72 -5.51 8.62 19.09
C ARG A 72 -4.61 8.45 20.31
N LEU A 73 -5.11 7.85 21.39
CA LEU A 73 -4.32 7.59 22.60
C LEU A 73 -3.24 6.55 22.33
N TRP A 74 -3.57 5.47 21.62
CA TRP A 74 -2.63 4.45 21.18
C TRP A 74 -1.58 5.01 20.20
N ALA A 75 -1.99 5.82 19.23
CA ALA A 75 -1.10 6.50 18.30
C ALA A 75 -0.15 7.48 19.01
N ARG A 76 -0.63 8.21 20.04
CA ARG A 76 0.25 9.04 20.87
C ARG A 76 1.23 8.22 21.69
N GLN A 77 0.86 7.03 22.17
CA GLN A 77 1.79 6.15 22.87
C GLN A 77 2.88 5.63 21.93
N LEU A 78 2.54 5.28 20.68
CA LEU A 78 3.52 4.85 19.69
C LEU A 78 4.47 5.98 19.29
N VAL A 79 3.96 7.17 18.98
CA VAL A 79 4.78 8.33 18.59
C VAL A 79 5.56 8.90 19.78
N GLY A 80 5.01 8.82 20.99
CA GLY A 80 5.66 9.30 22.22
C GLY A 80 6.84 8.42 22.66
N CYS A 81 6.73 7.09 22.50
CA CYS A 81 7.80 6.15 22.84
C CYS A 81 9.07 6.38 22.02
N GLU A 82 8.94 6.81 20.76
CA GLU A 82 10.09 7.06 19.90
C GLU A 82 10.88 8.29 20.37
N SER A 83 10.18 9.34 20.82
CA SER A 83 10.83 10.55 21.35
C SER A 83 11.54 10.34 22.70
N SER A 84 10.97 9.53 23.61
CA SER A 84 11.63 9.27 24.90
C SER A 84 12.82 8.33 24.76
N ASN A 85 12.71 7.30 23.90
CA ASN A 85 13.81 6.39 23.63
C ASN A 85 14.98 7.09 22.93
N GLN A 86 14.71 8.11 22.11
CA GLN A 86 15.76 8.89 21.45
C GLN A 86 16.45 9.86 22.42
N ALA A 87 15.71 10.49 23.32
CA ALA A 87 16.29 11.33 24.38
C ALA A 87 17.12 10.51 25.38
N GLU A 88 16.64 9.33 25.78
CA GLU A 88 17.34 8.43 26.69
C GLU A 88 18.59 7.80 26.02
N ALA A 89 18.51 7.44 24.73
CA ALA A 89 19.67 6.98 23.98
C ALA A 89 20.75 8.06 23.83
N THR A 90 20.37 9.33 23.66
CA THR A 90 21.34 10.44 23.62
C THR A 90 21.97 10.71 24.98
N ALA A 91 21.20 10.62 26.08
CA ALA A 91 21.74 10.79 27.44
C ALA A 91 22.73 9.67 27.80
N VAL A 92 22.37 8.42 27.49
CA VAL A 92 23.25 7.26 27.73
C VAL A 92 24.50 7.31 26.84
N ALA A 93 24.40 7.77 25.59
CA ALA A 93 25.56 7.94 24.72
C ALA A 93 26.55 8.98 25.28
N HIS A 94 26.06 10.11 25.79
CA HIS A 94 26.92 11.12 26.43
C HIS A 94 27.58 10.59 27.72
N GLU A 95 26.86 9.84 28.55
CA GLU A 95 27.42 9.27 29.78
C GLU A 95 28.43 8.15 29.50
N THR A 96 28.19 7.33 28.47
CA THR A 96 29.13 6.24 28.09
C THR A 96 30.41 6.79 27.44
N THR A 97 30.33 7.93 26.75
CA THR A 97 31.52 8.59 26.17
C THR A 97 32.39 9.20 27.26
N ALA A 98 31.78 9.84 28.26
CA ALA A 98 32.50 10.38 29.42
C ALA A 98 33.18 9.28 30.26
N ARG A 99 32.54 8.11 30.40
CA ARG A 99 33.06 7.00 31.23
C ARG A 99 34.11 6.12 30.51
N ASN A 100 34.14 6.14 29.17
CA ASN A 100 35.12 5.38 28.37
C ASN A 100 36.48 6.10 28.24
N GLU A 101 36.54 7.42 28.40
CA GLU A 101 37.83 8.11 28.50
C GLU A 101 38.52 7.81 29.84
N GLU A 102 37.75 7.57 30.90
CA GLU A 102 38.28 7.30 32.24
C GLU A 102 38.65 5.83 32.49
N SER A 103 38.20 4.90 31.63
CA SER A 103 38.46 3.45 31.79
C SER A 103 39.12 2.80 30.58
N SER A 104 40.07 3.51 29.94
CA SER A 104 41.04 2.94 28.98
C SER A 104 42.06 1.99 29.66
N GLY A 105 41.53 1.06 30.46
CA GLY A 105 42.21 -0.04 31.12
C GLY A 105 41.25 -1.20 31.32
N GLY A 106 40.92 -1.94 30.26
CA GLY A 106 40.60 -3.36 30.37
C GLY A 106 39.23 -3.86 29.90
N SER A 107 39.29 -4.78 28.93
CA SER A 107 38.45 -5.99 28.81
C SER A 107 36.98 -5.88 28.36
N ALA A 108 36.82 -5.86 27.04
CA ALA A 108 35.98 -6.75 26.23
C ALA A 108 34.76 -7.45 26.88
N ARG A 109 33.54 -6.97 26.57
CA ARG A 109 32.32 -7.80 26.59
C ARG A 109 31.40 -7.46 25.41
N ARG A 110 31.51 -8.25 24.34
CA ARG A 110 30.69 -8.16 23.11
C ARG A 110 29.28 -8.70 23.39
N ARG A 111 28.25 -7.86 23.28
CA ARG A 111 26.83 -8.28 23.19
C ARG A 111 26.43 -8.29 21.71
N ALA A 112 25.99 -9.45 21.24
CA ALA A 112 25.52 -9.68 19.87
C ALA A 112 24.20 -8.94 19.62
N TRP A 113 24.22 -8.03 18.65
CA TRP A 113 23.05 -7.34 18.12
C TRP A 113 22.44 -8.16 16.96
N PRO A 114 21.11 -8.17 16.78
CA PRO A 114 20.45 -8.94 15.72
C PRO A 114 20.75 -8.35 14.33
N GLU A 115 21.35 -9.19 13.47
CA GLU A 115 21.89 -8.81 12.15
C GLU A 115 20.83 -8.41 11.11
N ALA A 116 19.56 -8.77 11.31
CA ALA A 116 18.50 -8.62 10.31
C ALA A 116 18.04 -7.16 10.05
N VAL A 117 18.35 -6.20 10.92
CA VAL A 117 18.00 -4.76 10.71
C VAL A 117 19.10 -4.01 9.93
N ARG A 118 20.29 -4.60 9.76
CA ARG A 118 21.39 -3.94 9.02
C ARG A 118 21.28 -4.04 7.50
N GLU A 119 20.75 -5.13 6.95
CA GLU A 119 20.78 -5.34 5.50
C GLU A 119 19.93 -4.33 4.70
N ASN A 120 18.73 -3.98 5.17
CA ASN A 120 17.88 -3.01 4.46
C ASN A 120 18.40 -1.56 4.54
N SER A 121 19.17 -1.21 5.57
CA SER A 121 19.80 0.12 5.70
C SER A 121 21.02 0.28 4.81
N GLN A 122 21.67 -0.83 4.43
CA GLN A 122 22.91 -0.80 3.67
C GLN A 122 22.67 -0.53 2.17
N ALA A 123 21.57 -1.05 1.61
CA ALA A 123 21.20 -0.81 0.21
C ALA A 123 20.87 0.68 -0.06
N ASP A 124 20.09 1.33 0.80
CA ASP A 124 19.73 2.75 0.64
C ASP A 124 20.94 3.68 0.85
N ARG A 125 21.85 3.33 1.76
CA ARG A 125 23.07 4.12 1.98
C ARG A 125 24.03 4.06 0.79
N ILE A 126 24.11 2.91 0.11
CA ILE A 126 24.97 2.76 -1.08
C ILE A 126 24.43 3.59 -2.25
N GLY A 127 23.11 3.57 -2.48
CA GLY A 127 22.49 4.37 -3.54
C GLY A 127 22.67 5.88 -3.32
N THR A 128 22.44 6.34 -2.09
CA THR A 128 22.59 7.77 -1.74
C THR A 128 24.06 8.19 -1.81
N ALA A 129 24.99 7.36 -1.33
CA ALA A 129 26.43 7.63 -1.38
C ALA A 129 26.95 7.73 -2.82
N LEU A 130 26.52 6.83 -3.71
CA LEU A 130 26.90 6.87 -5.13
C LEU A 130 26.39 8.13 -5.84
N TYR A 131 25.14 8.54 -5.57
CA TYR A 131 24.58 9.77 -6.12
C TYR A 131 25.35 11.01 -5.65
N THR A 132 25.65 11.07 -4.34
CA THR A 132 26.39 12.19 -3.75
C THR A 132 27.83 12.25 -4.27
N LEU A 133 28.48 11.10 -4.43
CA LEU A 133 29.82 10.98 -5.02
C LEU A 133 29.82 11.48 -6.48
N MET A 134 28.81 11.08 -7.27
CA MET A 134 28.68 11.52 -8.66
C MET A 134 28.48 13.05 -8.77
N GLN A 135 27.66 13.63 -7.89
CA GLN A 135 27.48 15.08 -7.82
C GLN A 135 28.76 15.81 -7.42
N LEU A 136 29.50 15.30 -6.44
CA LEU A 136 30.79 15.86 -6.02
C LEU A 136 31.83 15.80 -7.15
N LEU A 137 31.92 14.70 -7.88
CA LEU A 137 32.82 14.57 -9.03
C LEU A 137 32.46 15.56 -10.14
N LEU A 138 31.17 15.78 -10.40
CA LEU A 138 30.72 16.78 -11.36
C LEU A 138 31.08 18.21 -10.90
N PHE A 139 30.83 18.53 -9.63
CA PHE A 139 31.21 19.83 -9.05
C PHE A 139 32.72 20.06 -9.10
N PHE A 140 33.51 19.04 -8.80
CA PHE A 140 34.97 19.10 -8.83
C PHE A 140 35.50 19.33 -10.25
N ALA A 141 34.93 18.64 -11.25
CA ALA A 141 35.26 18.86 -12.66
C ALA A 141 34.94 20.30 -13.11
N ILE A 142 33.78 20.84 -12.72
CA ILE A 142 33.40 22.23 -13.02
C ILE A 142 34.33 23.22 -12.31
N ALA A 143 34.65 22.98 -11.03
CA ALA A 143 35.48 23.87 -10.22
C ALA A 143 36.94 23.93 -10.67
N ILE A 144 37.47 22.83 -11.21
CA ILE A 144 38.85 22.77 -11.71
C ILE A 144 39.00 23.44 -13.08
N THR A 145 37.93 23.46 -13.89
CA THR A 145 37.93 24.06 -15.23
C THR A 145 38.52 25.49 -15.29
N PRO A 146 38.14 26.45 -14.43
CA PRO A 146 38.71 27.81 -14.48
C PRO A 146 40.20 27.88 -14.08
N PHE A 147 40.69 26.98 -13.21
CA PHE A 147 42.10 26.98 -12.80
C PHE A 147 43.01 26.57 -13.97
N TYR A 148 42.54 25.64 -14.81
CA TYR A 148 43.23 25.24 -16.04
C TYR A 148 43.11 26.27 -17.16
N ILE A 149 42.01 27.03 -17.23
CA ILE A 149 41.87 28.16 -18.18
C ILE A 149 42.85 29.29 -17.84
N ALA A 150 43.11 29.52 -16.54
CA ALA A 150 44.06 30.55 -16.10
C ALA A 150 45.51 30.20 -16.45
N ASP A 151 45.92 28.95 -16.28
CA ASP A 151 47.28 28.46 -16.56
C ASP A 151 47.63 28.47 -18.06
N ALA A 152 46.63 28.24 -18.93
CA ALA A 152 46.79 28.32 -20.38
C ALA A 152 47.07 29.75 -20.91
N ARG A 153 47.00 30.78 -20.05
CA ARG A 153 47.13 32.19 -20.46
C ARG A 153 48.58 32.70 -20.45
N ASP A 154 49.51 31.98 -19.80
CA ASP A 154 50.90 32.42 -19.57
C ASP A 154 51.92 31.94 -20.63
N GLY A 155 51.45 31.51 -21.80
CA GLY A 155 52.15 31.68 -23.10
C GLY A 155 53.33 30.77 -23.46
N ASP A 156 54.07 30.17 -22.51
CA ASP A 156 55.42 29.65 -22.83
C ASP A 156 55.58 28.11 -22.85
N ALA A 157 54.52 27.33 -22.67
CA ALA A 157 54.60 25.86 -22.75
C ALA A 157 54.01 25.31 -24.07
N PRO A 158 54.81 24.69 -24.95
CA PRO A 158 54.32 23.96 -26.12
C PRO A 158 53.75 22.59 -25.69
N PHE A 159 52.67 22.62 -24.90
CA PHE A 159 52.03 21.41 -24.37
C PHE A 159 50.78 21.06 -25.18
N GLN A 160 50.65 19.79 -25.52
CA GLN A 160 49.59 19.16 -26.32
C GLN A 160 48.18 19.47 -25.80
N SER A 161 47.61 20.60 -26.19
CA SER A 161 46.26 21.07 -25.79
C SER A 161 45.11 20.24 -26.38
N SER A 162 45.37 19.38 -27.37
CA SER A 162 44.32 18.59 -28.05
C SER A 162 43.76 17.44 -27.19
N GLY A 163 44.56 16.84 -26.31
CA GLY A 163 44.12 15.71 -25.47
C GLY A 163 43.16 16.11 -24.34
N TYR A 164 43.26 17.34 -23.85
CA TYR A 164 42.48 17.80 -22.71
C TYR A 164 41.10 18.30 -23.11
N LEU A 165 41.01 19.05 -24.21
CA LEU A 165 39.72 19.49 -24.76
C LEU A 165 38.88 18.29 -25.20
N THR A 166 39.52 17.25 -25.75
CA THR A 166 38.84 15.99 -26.09
C THR A 166 38.37 15.24 -24.84
N GLY A 167 39.17 15.18 -23.78
CA GLY A 167 38.77 14.60 -22.50
C GLY A 167 37.58 15.32 -21.84
N LEU A 168 37.61 16.66 -21.80
CA LEU A 168 36.54 17.48 -21.21
C LEU A 168 35.24 17.37 -22.03
N ALA A 169 35.34 17.43 -23.35
CA ALA A 169 34.20 17.22 -24.24
C ALA A 169 33.58 15.83 -24.04
N LEU A 170 34.39 14.78 -23.90
CA LEU A 170 33.92 13.43 -23.63
C LEU A 170 33.16 13.35 -22.28
N CYS A 171 33.68 13.98 -21.22
CA CYS A 171 33.01 14.03 -19.92
C CYS A 171 31.65 14.74 -19.98
N ILE A 172 31.53 15.85 -20.71
CA ILE A 172 30.25 16.57 -20.88
C ILE A 172 29.25 15.71 -21.67
N ILE A 173 29.71 15.05 -22.75
CA ILE A 173 28.85 14.16 -23.56
C ILE A 173 28.36 12.97 -22.72
N LEU A 174 29.22 12.36 -21.90
CA LEU A 174 28.83 11.25 -21.04
C LEU A 174 27.87 11.69 -19.92
N ALA A 175 28.11 12.85 -19.29
CA ALA A 175 27.23 13.38 -18.24
C ALA A 175 25.85 13.77 -18.79
N SER A 176 25.81 14.40 -19.97
CA SER A 176 24.54 14.72 -20.66
C SER A 176 23.79 13.47 -21.13
N GLY A 177 24.50 12.44 -21.61
CA GLY A 177 23.90 11.15 -21.95
C GLY A 177 23.29 10.42 -20.76
N ALA A 178 24.00 10.40 -19.62
CA ALA A 178 23.52 9.77 -18.39
C ALA A 178 22.26 10.49 -17.86
N THR A 179 22.28 11.82 -17.77
CA THR A 179 21.11 12.61 -17.33
C THR A 179 19.89 12.41 -18.23
N ALA A 180 20.07 12.35 -19.55
CA ALA A 180 18.99 12.05 -20.49
C ALA A 180 18.41 10.63 -20.29
N ALA A 181 19.25 9.62 -20.04
CA ALA A 181 18.82 8.24 -19.79
C ALA A 181 18.04 8.11 -18.47
N PHE A 182 18.50 8.78 -17.40
CA PHE A 182 17.78 8.84 -16.13
C PHE A 182 16.42 9.51 -16.28
N PHE A 183 16.36 10.65 -16.97
CA PHE A 183 15.11 11.37 -17.20
C PHE A 183 14.12 10.55 -18.01
N SER A 184 14.58 9.86 -19.07
CA SER A 184 13.75 8.95 -19.86
C SER A 184 13.18 7.81 -19.01
N SER A 185 14.00 7.23 -18.12
CA SER A 185 13.57 6.13 -17.24
C SER A 185 12.55 6.59 -16.20
N ALA A 186 12.77 7.76 -15.59
CA ALA A 186 11.84 8.35 -14.63
C ALA A 186 10.48 8.68 -15.27
N ILE A 187 10.49 9.25 -16.48
CA ILE A 187 9.27 9.52 -17.24
C ILE A 187 8.51 8.22 -17.56
N ARG A 188 9.20 7.17 -18.04
CA ARG A 188 8.58 5.88 -18.31
C ARG A 188 7.94 5.27 -17.06
N LEU A 189 8.64 5.33 -15.92
CA LEU A 189 8.13 4.85 -14.65
C LEU A 189 6.88 5.64 -14.22
N PHE A 190 6.93 6.97 -14.33
CA PHE A 190 5.78 7.83 -14.04
C PHE A 190 4.56 7.46 -14.89
N PHE A 191 4.75 7.31 -16.20
CA PHE A 191 3.66 6.91 -17.10
C PHE A 191 3.12 5.52 -16.78
N LEU A 192 3.97 4.55 -16.45
CA LEU A 192 3.52 3.22 -16.02
C LEU A 192 2.69 3.30 -14.74
N VAL A 193 3.17 4.03 -13.73
CA VAL A 193 2.45 4.20 -12.46
C VAL A 193 1.09 4.85 -12.71
N VAL A 194 1.03 5.93 -13.49
CA VAL A 194 -0.23 6.59 -13.83
C VAL A 194 -1.15 5.66 -14.64
N LEU A 195 -0.61 4.96 -15.65
CA LEU A 195 -1.37 4.06 -16.51
C LEU A 195 -2.02 2.92 -15.73
N PHE A 196 -1.37 2.41 -14.67
CA PHE A 196 -1.91 1.31 -13.86
C PHE A 196 -2.76 1.80 -12.67
N LEU A 197 -2.32 2.85 -11.97
CA LEU A 197 -3.02 3.32 -10.75
C LEU A 197 -4.27 4.14 -11.06
N LEU A 198 -4.28 4.92 -12.15
CA LEU A 198 -5.43 5.75 -12.51
C LEU A 198 -6.70 4.91 -12.78
N PRO A 199 -6.69 3.87 -13.65
CA PRO A 199 -7.89 3.07 -13.88
C PRO A 199 -8.32 2.30 -12.62
N LEU A 200 -7.39 1.85 -11.79
CA LEU A 200 -7.71 1.23 -10.50
C LEU A 200 -8.43 2.22 -9.58
N TRP A 201 -7.93 3.45 -9.46
CA TRP A 201 -8.55 4.49 -8.66
C TRP A 201 -9.94 4.88 -9.16
N VAL A 202 -10.11 4.97 -10.49
CA VAL A 202 -11.42 5.20 -11.12
C VAL A 202 -12.40 4.06 -10.83
N ALA A 203 -11.95 2.81 -10.95
CA ALA A 203 -12.79 1.64 -10.66
C ALA A 203 -13.24 1.60 -9.19
N LEU A 204 -12.33 1.90 -8.25
CA LEU A 204 -12.64 1.97 -6.83
C LEU A 204 -13.63 3.11 -6.52
N SER A 205 -13.42 4.28 -7.12
CA SER A 205 -14.33 5.43 -6.97
C SER A 205 -15.73 5.12 -7.52
N PHE A 206 -15.79 4.45 -8.68
CA PHE A 206 -17.05 4.01 -9.28
C PHE A 206 -17.77 2.98 -8.39
N LEU A 207 -17.03 2.01 -7.84
CA LEU A 207 -17.58 1.02 -6.91
C LEU A 207 -18.15 1.70 -5.66
N GLN A 208 -17.42 2.67 -5.09
CA GLN A 208 -17.88 3.44 -3.94
C GLN A 208 -19.16 4.23 -4.25
N LEU A 209 -19.20 4.94 -5.38
CA LEU A 209 -20.40 5.65 -5.82
C LEU A 209 -21.58 4.70 -6.06
N PHE A 210 -21.32 3.54 -6.65
CA PHE A 210 -22.34 2.52 -6.87
C PHE A 210 -22.90 1.98 -5.55
N THR A 211 -22.05 1.71 -4.55
CA THR A 211 -22.52 1.28 -3.22
C THR A 211 -23.36 2.35 -2.52
N LEU A 212 -22.99 3.64 -2.65
CA LEU A 212 -23.79 4.75 -2.11
C LEU A 212 -25.12 4.90 -2.85
N ALA A 213 -25.11 4.73 -4.18
CA ALA A 213 -26.31 4.76 -4.99
C ALA A 213 -27.26 3.60 -4.61
N LEU A 214 -26.74 2.39 -4.42
CA LEU A 214 -27.53 1.25 -3.95
C LEU A 214 -28.09 1.49 -2.55
N ASP A 215 -27.31 2.05 -1.63
CA ASP A 215 -27.79 2.39 -0.28
C ASP A 215 -28.98 3.38 -0.37
N PHE A 216 -28.82 4.42 -1.17
CA PHE A 216 -29.82 5.49 -1.30
C PHE A 216 -31.07 5.06 -2.07
N LEU A 217 -30.92 4.41 -3.24
CA LEU A 217 -32.03 4.01 -4.10
C LEU A 217 -32.73 2.73 -3.64
N ALA A 218 -31.96 1.74 -3.20
CA ALA A 218 -32.52 0.43 -2.89
C ALA A 218 -32.74 0.27 -1.39
N PHE A 219 -31.69 0.41 -0.57
CA PHE A 219 -31.76 0.01 0.84
C PHE A 219 -32.62 0.93 1.70
N ARG A 220 -32.49 2.26 1.59
CA ARG A 220 -33.27 3.19 2.42
C ARG A 220 -34.79 3.09 2.24
N PRO A 221 -35.34 3.15 1.01
CA PRO A 221 -36.79 3.05 0.83
C PRO A 221 -37.29 1.63 1.12
N THR A 222 -36.55 0.59 0.73
CA THR A 222 -36.96 -0.79 1.05
C THR A 222 -36.93 -1.04 2.55
N ALA A 223 -35.91 -0.57 3.29
CA ALA A 223 -35.86 -0.68 4.74
C ALA A 223 -37.04 0.05 5.41
N ALA A 224 -37.43 1.24 4.92
CA ALA A 224 -38.59 1.95 5.45
C ALA A 224 -39.90 1.17 5.28
N VAL A 225 -40.07 0.48 4.14
CA VAL A 225 -41.23 -0.39 3.87
C VAL A 225 -41.13 -1.70 4.66
N LEU A 226 -39.94 -2.29 4.76
CA LEU A 226 -39.68 -3.56 5.44
C LEU A 226 -39.85 -3.44 6.95
N VAL A 227 -39.47 -2.32 7.57
CA VAL A 227 -39.67 -2.08 9.01
C VAL A 227 -41.16 -2.06 9.37
N ARG A 228 -42.04 -1.71 8.43
CA ARG A 228 -43.48 -1.62 8.68
C ARG A 228 -44.21 -2.95 8.64
N THR A 229 -43.58 -4.00 8.12
CA THR A 229 -44.23 -5.29 7.88
C THR A 229 -43.38 -6.41 8.47
N SER A 230 -43.99 -7.47 9.00
CA SER A 230 -43.25 -8.68 9.42
C SER A 230 -42.53 -9.40 8.26
N MET A 231 -42.49 -8.80 7.07
CA MET A 231 -41.80 -9.29 5.87
C MET A 231 -40.28 -9.35 6.02
N MET A 232 -39.66 -8.59 6.92
CA MET A 232 -38.22 -8.70 7.21
C MET A 232 -37.78 -10.15 7.45
N LYS A 233 -38.59 -10.93 8.17
CA LYS A 233 -38.32 -12.34 8.48
C LYS A 233 -38.29 -13.18 7.21
N TRP A 234 -39.30 -13.01 6.38
CA TRP A 234 -39.44 -13.75 5.13
C TRP A 234 -38.39 -13.34 4.11
N VAL A 235 -38.01 -12.06 4.05
CA VAL A 235 -36.92 -11.59 3.20
C VAL A 235 -35.57 -12.14 3.65
N GLY A 236 -35.29 -12.17 4.97
CA GLY A 236 -34.09 -12.79 5.51
C GLY A 236 -34.00 -14.28 5.19
N VAL A 237 -35.10 -15.02 5.39
CA VAL A 237 -35.20 -16.44 5.03
C VAL A 237 -35.02 -16.65 3.53
N LEU A 238 -35.66 -15.83 2.69
CA LEU A 238 -35.55 -15.93 1.23
C LEU A 238 -34.10 -15.67 0.76
N LEU A 239 -33.45 -14.64 1.29
CA LEU A 239 -32.03 -14.33 1.00
C LEU A 239 -31.11 -15.46 1.44
N PHE A 240 -31.36 -16.05 2.62
CA PHE A 240 -30.59 -17.18 3.12
C PHE A 240 -30.74 -18.40 2.21
N VAL A 241 -31.97 -18.75 1.82
CA VAL A 241 -32.26 -19.88 0.94
C VAL A 241 -31.68 -19.66 -0.46
N MET A 242 -31.84 -18.47 -1.04
CA MET A 242 -31.21 -18.14 -2.34
C MET A 242 -29.69 -18.18 -2.26
N GLY A 243 -29.10 -17.64 -1.19
CA GLY A 243 -27.66 -17.65 -0.97
C GLY A 243 -27.10 -19.07 -0.91
N PHE A 244 -27.74 -19.94 -0.11
CA PHE A 244 -27.40 -21.36 -0.03
C PHE A 244 -27.54 -22.06 -1.38
N HIS A 245 -28.57 -21.72 -2.16
CA HIS A 245 -28.79 -22.31 -3.47
C HIS A 245 -27.67 -21.93 -4.48
N PHE A 246 -27.19 -20.70 -4.45
CA PHE A 246 -26.06 -20.27 -5.28
C PHE A 246 -24.73 -20.84 -4.82
N ASP A 247 -24.55 -21.04 -3.51
CA ASP A 247 -23.35 -21.70 -2.97
C ASP A 247 -23.28 -23.16 -3.42
N LEU A 248 -24.40 -23.90 -3.36
CA LEU A 248 -24.49 -25.27 -3.87
C LEU A 248 -24.18 -25.37 -5.36
N LEU A 249 -24.65 -24.43 -6.17
CA LEU A 249 -24.37 -24.42 -7.61
C LEU A 249 -22.90 -24.15 -7.93
N ALA A 250 -22.16 -23.55 -7.00
CA ALA A 250 -20.75 -23.19 -7.18
C ALA A 250 -19.78 -24.17 -6.52
N SER A 251 -20.27 -25.13 -5.72
CA SER A 251 -19.49 -26.22 -5.10
C SER A 251 -19.48 -27.47 -5.97
#